data_AF-A0A7T8KMA5-F1
#
_entry.id   AF-A0A7T8KMA5-F1
#
_cell.length_a   1.000
_cell.length_b   1.000
_cell.length_c   1.000
_cell.angle_alpha   90.00
_cell.angle_beta   90.00
_cell.angle_gamma   90.00
#
_symmetry.space_group_name_H-M   'P 1'
#
loop_
_entity.id
_entity.type
_entity.pdbx_description
1 polymer ?
#
loop_
_entity_poly.entity_id
_entity_poly.type
_entity_poly.pdbx_seq_one_letter_code
_entity_poly.pdbx_strand_id
1 'polypeptide(L)'
;GDIDNVSHDDYLRILDSAVGNETVSERNAIRDSFRKWPGGVVPYVISSVYSSRERAVIAKAFDEYKAKTCIRYGNDAKDVTSK
;
A
#
# COMPACT_ATOMS: atom_id res chain seq x y z
N GLY A 1 10.94 6.85 -0.46
CA GLY A 1 10.00 7.46 -1.41
C GLY A 1 8.67 6.91 -1.01
N ASP A 2 7.88 7.71 -0.33
CA ASP A 2 6.67 7.23 0.33
C ASP A 2 5.56 7.25 -0.73
N ILE A 3 4.82 6.15 -0.83
CA ILE A 3 3.66 6.08 -1.73
C ILE A 3 2.53 6.80 -0.99
N ASP A 4 2.52 8.12 -1.11
CA ASP A 4 1.49 8.94 -0.49
C ASP A 4 0.30 9.07 -1.43
N ASN A 5 -0.83 8.52 -1.01
CA ASN A 5 -2.13 8.94 -1.51
C ASN A 5 -2.52 10.23 -0.77
N VAL A 6 -1.92 11.35 -1.19
CA VAL A 6 -2.04 12.66 -0.54
C VAL A 6 -3.44 13.23 -0.76
N SER A 7 -4.16 13.54 0.33
CA SER A 7 -5.41 14.31 0.28
C SER A 7 -5.15 15.75 -0.19
N HIS A 8 -6.14 16.42 -0.77
CA HIS A 8 -6.02 17.84 -1.13
C HIS A 8 -5.57 18.70 0.07
N ASP A 9 -6.08 18.43 1.26
CA ASP A 9 -5.70 19.16 2.47
C ASP A 9 -4.23 18.94 2.87
N ASP A 10 -3.69 17.74 2.62
CA ASP A 10 -2.28 17.45 2.86
C ASP A 10 -1.39 18.04 1.77
N TYR A 11 -1.91 18.16 0.54
CA TYR A 11 -1.24 18.90 -0.52
C TYR A 11 -1.08 20.39 -0.16
N LEU A 12 -2.13 20.99 0.44
CA LEU A 12 -2.07 22.36 0.94
C LEU A 12 -1.07 22.51 2.10
N ARG A 13 -0.99 21.53 3.00
CA ARG A 13 0.05 21.52 4.06
C ARG A 13 1.46 21.43 3.48
N ILE A 14 1.67 20.61 2.46
CA ILE A 14 2.96 20.49 1.77
C ILE A 14 3.30 21.81 1.06
N LEU A 15 2.35 22.47 0.41
CA LEU A 15 2.59 23.76 -0.25
C LEU A 15 2.89 24.88 0.73
N ASP A 16 2.22 24.93 1.89
CA ASP A 16 2.48 25.93 2.94
C ASP A 16 3.91 25.75 3.51
N SER A 17 4.36 24.49 3.65
CA SER A 17 5.74 24.18 4.05
C SER A 17 6.80 24.54 2.99
N ALA A 18 6.42 24.63 1.70
CA ALA A 18 7.30 25.10 0.64
C ALA A 18 7.45 26.64 0.63
N VAL A 19 6.50 27.35 1.24
CA VAL A 19 6.56 28.79 1.53
C VAL A 19 7.19 29.00 2.93
N GLY A 20 8.39 28.47 3.14
CA GLY A 20 9.33 28.98 4.14
C GLY A 20 8.93 29.00 5.62
N ASN A 21 7.94 28.21 6.06
CA ASN A 21 7.78 27.87 7.46
C ASN A 21 7.93 26.35 7.62
N GLU A 22 9.09 25.92 8.11
CA GLU A 22 9.52 24.53 8.11
C GLU A 22 8.59 23.62 8.93
N THR A 23 7.66 22.95 8.26
CA THR A 23 7.21 21.62 8.66
C THR A 23 7.50 20.68 7.51
N VAL A 24 8.74 20.19 7.46
CA VAL A 24 9.13 19.08 6.60
C VAL A 24 8.08 17.99 6.79
N SER A 25 7.28 17.71 5.76
CA SER A 25 6.37 16.55 5.78
C SER A 25 7.22 15.35 6.15
N GLU A 26 7.02 14.85 7.37
CA GLU A 26 7.83 13.76 7.88
C GLU A 26 7.62 12.57 6.95
N ARG A 27 8.68 12.19 6.24
CA ARG A 27 8.71 11.01 5.36
C ARG A 27 8.66 9.76 6.22
N ASN A 28 7.46 9.43 6.66
CA ASN A 28 7.14 8.40 7.64
C ASN A 28 5.93 7.60 7.15
N ALA A 29 5.73 6.41 7.71
CA ALA A 29 4.58 5.59 7.37
C ALA A 29 3.27 6.34 7.68
N ILE A 30 2.34 6.32 6.73
CA ILE A 30 0.97 6.80 6.92
C ILE A 30 0.32 6.00 8.06
N ARG A 31 0.11 6.66 9.20
CA ARG A 31 -0.48 6.04 10.40
C ARG A 31 -2.00 6.04 10.38
N ASP A 32 -2.58 6.90 9.55
CA ASP A 32 -4.01 7.08 9.39
C ASP A 32 -4.70 5.80 8.94
N SER A 33 -5.55 5.26 9.81
CA SER A 33 -6.22 3.98 9.54
C SER A 33 -7.19 4.02 8.36
N PHE A 34 -7.73 5.20 8.00
CA PHE A 34 -8.63 5.34 6.85
C PHE A 34 -7.92 5.22 5.50
N ARG A 35 -6.59 5.34 5.48
CA ARG A 35 -5.76 5.19 4.27
C ARG A 35 -5.30 3.76 4.04
N LYS A 36 -5.61 2.85 4.97
CA LYS A 36 -5.33 1.42 4.82
C LYS A 36 -6.37 0.79 3.89
N TRP A 37 -5.96 -0.27 3.21
CA TRP A 37 -6.88 -1.07 2.40
C TRP A 37 -8.02 -1.63 3.27
N PRO A 38 -9.30 -1.45 2.89
CA PRO A 38 -10.42 -2.00 3.62
C PRO A 38 -10.28 -3.52 3.82
N GLY A 39 -10.46 -3.99 5.06
CA GLY A 39 -10.30 -5.41 5.41
C GLY A 39 -8.87 -5.95 5.23
N GLY A 40 -7.87 -5.09 5.02
CA GLY A 40 -6.49 -5.51 4.74
C GLY A 40 -6.33 -6.20 3.38
N VAL A 41 -7.26 -6.00 2.43
CA VAL A 41 -7.25 -6.66 1.12
C VAL A 41 -6.68 -5.73 0.05
N VAL A 42 -5.52 -6.09 -0.49
CA VAL A 42 -4.85 -5.35 -1.56
C VAL A 42 -5.34 -5.83 -2.93
N PRO A 43 -6.00 -4.97 -3.73
CA PRO A 43 -6.29 -5.25 -5.13
C PRO A 43 -5.00 -5.13 -5.96
N TYR A 44 -4.75 -6.10 -6.85
CA TYR A 44 -3.55 -6.10 -7.68
C TYR A 44 -3.82 -6.73 -9.06
N VAL A 45 -3.00 -6.35 -10.04
CA VAL A 45 -2.91 -6.97 -11.37
C VAL A 45 -1.44 -7.10 -11.73
N ILE A 46 -0.97 -8.30 -12.08
CA ILE A 46 0.39 -8.49 -12.57
C ILE A 46 0.38 -8.44 -14.09
N SER A 47 0.87 -7.32 -14.64
CA SER A 47 0.96 -7.05 -16.09
C SER A 47 1.58 -8.21 -16.86
N SER A 48 1.15 -8.43 -18.10
CA SER A 48 1.63 -9.51 -18.99
C SER A 48 3.13 -9.46 -19.28
N VAL A 49 3.77 -8.30 -19.11
CA VAL A 49 5.21 -8.07 -19.36
C VAL A 49 6.12 -8.90 -18.46
N TYR A 50 5.65 -9.31 -17.29
CA TYR A 50 6.43 -10.13 -16.37
C TYR A 50 6.48 -11.59 -16.81
N SER A 51 7.69 -12.13 -16.85
CA SER A 51 7.97 -13.54 -17.08
C SER A 51 7.46 -14.41 -15.94
N SER A 52 7.36 -15.72 -16.18
CA SER A 52 6.97 -16.70 -15.15
C SER A 52 7.90 -16.67 -13.92
N ARG A 53 9.20 -16.42 -14.14
CA ARG A 53 10.17 -16.32 -13.05
C ARG A 53 9.92 -15.10 -12.17
N GLU A 54 9.67 -13.94 -12.76
CA GLU A 54 9.39 -12.71 -12.01
C GLU A 54 8.06 -12.80 -11.26
N ARG A 55 7.04 -13.40 -11.89
CA ARG A 55 5.76 -13.69 -11.22
C ARG A 55 5.93 -14.59 -10.01
N ALA A 56 6.80 -15.60 -10.09
CA ALA A 56 7.11 -16.47 -8.95
C ALA A 56 7.77 -15.72 -7.78
N VAL A 57 8.63 -14.73 -8.08
CA VAL A 57 9.24 -13.86 -7.06
C VAL A 57 8.17 -12.99 -6.39
N ILE A 58 7.27 -12.39 -7.16
CA ILE A 58 6.15 -11.59 -6.63
C ILE A 58 5.24 -12.46 -5.75
N ALA A 59 4.89 -13.66 -6.21
CA ALA A 59 4.07 -14.60 -5.46
C ALA A 59 4.72 -14.99 -4.11
N LYS A 60 6.02 -15.30 -4.12
CA LYS A 60 6.76 -15.60 -2.90
C LYS A 60 6.72 -14.45 -1.88
N ALA A 61 6.83 -13.20 -2.35
CA ALA A 61 6.72 -12.04 -1.47
C ALA A 61 5.31 -11.93 -0.86
N PHE A 62 4.27 -12.15 -1.65
CA PHE A 62 2.88 -12.17 -1.14
C PHE A 62 2.67 -13.26 -0.09
N ASP A 63 3.25 -14.45 -0.28
CA ASP A 63 3.18 -15.54 0.70
C ASP A 63 3.87 -15.16 2.02
N GLU A 64 5.00 -14.48 1.96
CA GLU A 64 5.69 -14.00 3.16
C GLU A 64 4.86 -12.95 3.93
N TYR A 65 4.20 -12.03 3.22
CA TYR A 65 3.27 -11.09 3.84
C TYR A 65 2.07 -11.78 4.47
N LYS A 66 1.47 -12.76 3.78
CA LYS A 66 0.35 -13.56 4.31
C LYS A 66 0.75 -14.35 5.57
N ALA A 67 1.98 -14.83 5.63
CA ALA A 67 2.47 -15.61 6.76
C ALA A 67 2.77 -14.74 8.00
N LYS A 68 3.20 -13.49 7.80
CA LYS A 68 3.70 -12.62 8.87
C LYS A 68 2.75 -11.49 9.26
N THR A 69 1.72 -11.23 8.45
CA THR A 69 0.81 -10.10 8.64
C THR A 69 -0.64 -10.52 8.35
N CYS A 70 -1.59 -9.63 8.62
CA CYS A 70 -2.99 -9.83 8.27
C CYS A 70 -3.37 -9.35 6.85
N ILE A 71 -2.39 -8.92 6.03
CA ILE A 71 -2.64 -8.47 4.66
C ILE A 71 -3.03 -9.65 3.75
N ARG A 72 -4.05 -9.44 2.92
CA ARG A 72 -4.56 -10.38 1.93
C ARG A 72 -4.55 -9.76 0.54
N TYR A 73 -4.58 -10.60 -0.48
CA TYR A 73 -4.58 -10.18 -1.88
C TYR A 73 -5.85 -10.71 -2.56
N GLY A 74 -6.38 -9.98 -3.55
CA GLY A 74 -7.79 -10.08 -4.01
C GLY A 74 -8.39 -11.48 -4.28
N ASN A 75 -7.60 -12.48 -4.66
CA ASN A 75 -8.09 -13.86 -4.84
C ASN A 75 -8.05 -14.69 -3.55
N ASP A 76 -7.11 -14.40 -2.65
CA ASP A 76 -6.93 -15.08 -1.37
C ASP A 76 -7.96 -14.62 -0.31
N ALA A 77 -8.56 -13.44 -0.50
CA ALA A 77 -9.55 -12.88 0.42
C ALA A 77 -10.93 -13.55 0.34
N LYS A 78 -11.27 -14.12 -0.82
CA LYS A 78 -12.53 -14.86 -1.03
C LYS A 78 -12.55 -16.19 -0.28
N ASP A 79 -11.37 -16.78 -0.04
CA ASP A 79 -11.23 -18.08 0.62
C ASP A 79 -11.29 -17.98 2.15
N VAL A 80 -11.01 -16.79 2.72
CA VAL A 80 -11.07 -16.52 4.17
C VAL A 80 -12.49 -16.27 4.67
N THR A 81 -13.42 -15.85 3.80
CA THR A 81 -14.79 -15.49 4.17
C THR A 81 -15.81 -16.64 4.08
N SER A 82 -15.36 -17.86 3.80
CA SER A 82 -16.21 -19.07 3.69
C SER A 82 -16.15 -20.00 4.91
N LYS A 83 -16.02 -19.45 6.12
CA LYS A 83 -16.18 -20.20 7.39
C LYS A 83 -17.10 -19.46 8.35
#